data_AF-A0A356GIS8-F1
#
_entry.id   AF-A0A356GIS8-F1
#
_cell.length_a   1.000
_cell.length_b   1.000
_cell.length_c   1.000
_cell.angle_alpha   90.00
_cell.angle_beta   90.00
_cell.angle_gamma   90.00
#
_symmetry.space_group_name_H-M   'P 1'
#
loop_
_entity.id
_entity.type
_entity.pdbx_description
1 polymer ?
#
loop_
_entity_poly.entity_id
_entity_poly.type
_entity_poly.pdbx_seq_one_letter_code
_entity_poly.pdbx_strand_id
1 'polypeptide(L)'
;MKRLGFVVLFFLSIVLLAGCQEATPTGDTFLVEVKGISGEVLLSEDVVYPENTELSLLEIIDEAIDLDYELSQYGAFIKGVGGNYPKEYGITFNYWWGLYVNNEMSMTGLDQITYEEDMVIEFRESTMLSAFDLEMNAYIDTFLENLTDDYLNETVMSQHVLAAIKQLGFYGYDIPDLTAITYPTFDDSTIGNAFKSALVMHAKDQTPSVSFLNTFLGFQVTNPYDAVTYLNAFDVLYKTIEHERRDAVVSYLLTEEPSFMDADYAAMALTAVSSVRESENGTQIINAMVTYIKDSMSKDGVVSWGNANASSTAAVILGLLAIGEDPRSEAYTVDGVDLMEALMLYQGDAGFKYLQADTNDDLAFSTPQAFAALVAYKIVRDQLAYSTHQLNLWVIE
;
A
#
# COMPACT_ATOMS: atom_id res chain seq x y z
N MET A 1 -39.72 28.31 8.17
CA MET A 1 -41.11 28.79 8.32
C MET A 1 -42.05 27.79 7.65
N LYS A 2 -42.81 27.00 8.42
CA LYS A 2 -43.95 26.19 7.95
C LYS A 2 -45.24 26.99 8.17
N ARG A 3 -46.19 26.99 7.22
CA ARG A 3 -47.66 26.80 7.39
C ARG A 3 -48.26 26.52 5.99
N LEU A 4 -48.74 25.33 5.65
CA LEU A 4 -49.99 24.63 6.05
C LEU A 4 -51.22 25.07 5.22
N GLY A 5 -51.84 24.12 4.52
CA GLY A 5 -53.15 24.28 3.88
C GLY A 5 -53.62 23.04 3.10
N PHE A 6 -54.21 22.08 3.82
CA PHE A 6 -54.94 20.91 3.31
C PHE A 6 -56.13 21.32 2.40
N VAL A 7 -56.49 20.49 1.43
CA VAL A 7 -57.79 19.78 1.32
C VAL A 7 -57.78 18.89 0.08
N VAL A 8 -58.06 17.62 0.33
CA VAL A 8 -58.25 16.51 -0.62
C VAL A 8 -59.56 16.71 -1.39
N LEU A 9 -59.52 16.62 -2.73
CA LEU A 9 -60.70 16.33 -3.53
C LEU A 9 -60.44 15.09 -4.38
N PHE A 10 -61.15 14.03 -4.03
CA PHE A 10 -61.22 12.76 -4.75
C PHE A 10 -61.91 12.99 -6.10
N PHE A 11 -61.18 12.89 -7.21
CA PHE A 11 -61.78 12.64 -8.51
C PHE A 11 -61.21 11.35 -9.08
N LEU A 12 -62.11 10.36 -9.10
CA LEU A 12 -61.96 9.07 -9.73
C LEU A 12 -62.01 9.30 -11.25
N SER A 13 -60.87 9.54 -11.87
CA SER A 13 -60.72 9.50 -13.33
C SER A 13 -59.89 8.28 -13.71
N ILE A 14 -60.58 7.29 -14.27
CA ILE A 14 -60.03 6.14 -14.97
C ILE A 14 -59.10 6.68 -16.07
N VAL A 15 -57.79 6.68 -15.80
CA VAL A 15 -56.78 6.82 -16.84
C VAL A 15 -56.63 5.43 -17.44
N LEU A 16 -57.13 5.29 -18.67
CA LEU A 16 -56.80 4.19 -19.55
C LEU A 16 -55.27 4.06 -19.56
N LEU A 17 -54.79 2.92 -19.07
CA LEU A 17 -53.45 2.41 -19.37
C LEU A 17 -53.36 2.24 -20.89
N ALA A 18 -53.07 3.33 -21.60
CA ALA A 18 -52.29 3.23 -22.80
C ALA A 18 -50.94 2.72 -22.32
N GLY A 19 -50.72 1.42 -22.48
CA GLY A 19 -49.38 0.86 -22.35
C GLY A 19 -48.50 1.62 -23.32
N CYS A 20 -47.65 2.51 -22.79
CA CYS A 20 -46.35 2.67 -23.40
C CYS A 20 -45.67 1.31 -23.22
N GLN A 21 -45.90 0.41 -24.18
CA GLN A 21 -44.84 -0.48 -24.60
C GLN A 21 -43.73 0.48 -25.03
N GLU A 22 -42.73 0.69 -24.16
CA GLU A 22 -41.42 1.02 -24.67
C GLU A 22 -41.15 0.02 -25.77
N ALA A 23 -41.02 0.51 -27.00
CA ALA A 23 -40.71 -0.34 -28.13
C ALA A 23 -39.44 -1.10 -27.75
N THR A 24 -39.53 -2.43 -27.69
CA THR A 24 -38.34 -3.26 -27.51
C THR A 24 -37.37 -2.83 -28.61
N PRO A 25 -36.16 -2.36 -28.27
CA PRO A 25 -35.20 -1.91 -29.27
C PRO A 25 -35.04 -3.00 -30.34
N THR A 26 -35.33 -2.65 -31.59
CA THR A 26 -35.15 -3.56 -32.73
C THR A 26 -33.73 -3.39 -33.26
N GLY A 27 -32.92 -4.45 -33.15
CA GLY A 27 -31.53 -4.47 -33.59
C GLY A 27 -30.87 -5.80 -33.22
N ASP A 28 -29.73 -6.09 -33.85
CA ASP A 28 -28.89 -7.23 -33.48
C ASP A 28 -28.26 -6.98 -32.10
N THR A 29 -27.92 -8.03 -31.36
CA THR A 29 -27.29 -7.92 -30.05
C THR A 29 -25.82 -8.32 -30.10
N PHE A 30 -25.01 -7.75 -29.23
CA PHE A 30 -23.63 -8.19 -28.99
C PHE A 30 -23.35 -8.22 -27.48
N LEU A 31 -22.38 -9.03 -27.08
CA LEU A 31 -22.07 -9.23 -25.68
C LEU A 31 -21.00 -8.25 -25.22
N VAL A 32 -21.21 -7.61 -24.07
CA VAL A 32 -20.20 -6.84 -23.34
C VAL A 32 -19.89 -7.55 -22.02
N GLU A 33 -18.62 -7.86 -21.78
CA GLU A 33 -18.15 -8.44 -20.52
C GLU A 33 -17.08 -7.59 -19.84
N VAL A 34 -17.07 -7.60 -18.51
CA VAL A 34 -15.97 -7.10 -17.68
C VAL A 34 -15.39 -8.27 -16.90
N LYS A 35 -14.07 -8.44 -16.95
CA LYS A 35 -13.36 -9.53 -16.29
C LYS A 35 -12.27 -8.99 -15.37
N GLY A 36 -12.26 -9.43 -14.12
CA GLY A 36 -11.21 -9.09 -13.16
C GLY A 36 -9.89 -9.79 -13.47
N ILE A 37 -8.83 -9.45 -12.72
CA ILE A 37 -7.46 -9.95 -12.99
C ILE A 37 -7.34 -11.48 -12.90
N SER A 38 -8.22 -12.14 -12.14
CA SER A 38 -8.23 -13.61 -12.04
C SER A 38 -9.08 -14.29 -13.14
N GLY A 39 -9.70 -13.49 -14.01
CA GLY A 39 -10.54 -13.93 -15.12
C GLY A 39 -12.01 -14.17 -14.74
N GLU A 40 -12.40 -13.84 -13.51
CA GLU A 40 -13.78 -13.86 -13.05
C GLU A 40 -14.62 -12.81 -13.80
N VAL A 41 -15.85 -13.17 -14.16
CA VAL A 41 -16.77 -12.26 -14.84
C VAL A 41 -17.45 -11.36 -13.80
N LEU A 42 -17.19 -10.06 -13.88
CA LEU A 42 -17.74 -9.02 -13.01
C LEU A 42 -19.05 -8.45 -13.57
N LEU A 43 -19.15 -8.38 -14.90
CA LEU A 43 -20.32 -7.92 -15.64
C LEU A 43 -20.43 -8.70 -16.94
N SER A 44 -21.66 -9.01 -17.36
CA SER A 44 -21.98 -9.64 -18.65
C SER A 44 -23.36 -9.17 -19.07
N GLU A 45 -23.43 -8.44 -20.18
CA GLU A 45 -24.67 -7.81 -20.64
C GLU A 45 -24.78 -7.85 -22.18
N ASP A 46 -25.96 -8.21 -22.67
CA ASP A 46 -26.30 -8.14 -24.09
C ASP A 46 -26.71 -6.70 -24.44
N VAL A 47 -25.93 -6.04 -25.28
CA VAL A 47 -26.17 -4.68 -25.76
C VAL A 47 -26.83 -4.73 -27.13
N VAL A 48 -27.90 -3.96 -27.32
CA VAL A 48 -28.59 -3.85 -28.61
C VAL A 48 -27.84 -2.87 -29.50
N TYR A 49 -27.45 -3.33 -30.69
CA TYR A 49 -26.93 -2.48 -31.76
C TYR A 49 -28.09 -1.99 -32.65
N PRO A 50 -28.48 -0.70 -32.60
CA PRO A 50 -29.68 -0.24 -33.31
C PRO A 50 -29.53 -0.27 -34.84
N GLU A 51 -30.58 -0.69 -35.56
CA GLU A 51 -30.57 -0.67 -37.02
C GLU A 51 -30.35 0.76 -37.58
N ASN A 52 -29.48 0.90 -38.58
CA ASN A 52 -29.17 2.16 -39.26
C ASN A 52 -28.66 3.27 -38.33
N THR A 53 -28.02 2.92 -37.22
CA THR A 53 -27.38 3.89 -36.32
C THR A 53 -26.14 4.53 -36.95
N GLU A 54 -25.89 5.79 -36.62
CA GLU A 54 -24.62 6.49 -36.87
C GLU A 54 -23.76 6.59 -35.60
N LEU A 55 -24.25 6.06 -34.47
CA LEU A 55 -23.54 6.04 -33.20
C LEU A 55 -22.34 5.10 -33.27
N SER A 56 -21.27 5.50 -32.60
CA SER A 56 -20.10 4.65 -32.35
C SER A 56 -20.43 3.56 -31.31
N LEU A 57 -19.61 2.50 -31.25
CA LEU A 57 -19.75 1.49 -30.20
C LEU A 57 -19.54 2.08 -28.80
N LEU A 58 -18.70 3.11 -28.67
CA LEU A 58 -18.55 3.84 -27.40
C LEU A 58 -19.90 4.40 -26.93
N GLU A 59 -20.61 5.13 -27.79
CA GLU A 59 -21.91 5.74 -27.46
C GLU A 59 -22.99 4.69 -27.21
N ILE A 60 -23.04 3.63 -28.01
CA ILE A 60 -24.01 2.54 -27.85
C ILE A 60 -23.80 1.79 -26.54
N ILE A 61 -22.54 1.50 -26.19
CA ILE A 61 -22.23 0.83 -24.92
C ILE A 61 -22.52 1.78 -23.75
N ASP A 62 -22.14 3.06 -23.81
CA ASP A 62 -22.39 4.05 -22.74
C ASP A 62 -23.89 4.28 -22.47
N GLU A 63 -24.74 4.17 -23.51
CA GLU A 63 -26.19 4.23 -23.34
C GLU A 63 -26.78 3.01 -22.61
N ALA A 64 -26.16 1.84 -22.73
CA ALA A 64 -26.61 0.59 -22.11
C ALA A 64 -25.95 0.34 -20.75
N ILE A 65 -24.66 0.62 -20.66
CA ILE A 65 -23.76 0.32 -19.55
C ILE A 65 -22.97 1.61 -19.27
N ASP A 66 -23.19 2.22 -18.10
CA ASP A 66 -22.50 3.46 -17.70
C ASP A 66 -20.98 3.32 -17.83
N LEU A 67 -20.36 4.11 -18.72
CA LEU A 67 -18.92 4.16 -18.91
C LEU A 67 -18.34 5.44 -18.28
N ASP A 68 -17.36 5.27 -17.37
CA ASP A 68 -16.49 6.37 -16.98
C ASP A 68 -15.26 6.38 -17.90
N TYR A 69 -15.08 7.44 -18.68
CA TYR A 69 -13.97 7.56 -19.62
C TYR A 69 -13.48 9.00 -19.80
N GLU A 70 -12.24 9.12 -20.24
CA GLU A 70 -11.64 10.39 -20.62
C GLU A 70 -11.25 10.38 -22.10
N LEU A 71 -11.71 11.40 -22.83
CA LEU A 71 -11.34 11.58 -24.23
C LEU A 71 -9.93 12.17 -24.34
N SER A 72 -9.11 11.55 -25.17
CA SER A 72 -7.77 12.02 -25.50
C SER A 72 -7.58 12.10 -27.03
N GLN A 73 -6.44 12.63 -27.48
CA GLN A 73 -6.06 12.59 -28.89
C GLN A 73 -5.85 11.16 -29.43
N TYR A 74 -5.80 10.15 -28.56
CA TYR A 74 -5.62 8.74 -28.90
C TYR A 74 -6.92 7.92 -28.81
N GLY A 75 -8.05 8.56 -28.50
CA GLY A 75 -9.36 7.90 -28.30
C GLY A 75 -9.86 8.00 -26.86
N ALA A 76 -10.97 7.31 -26.57
CA ALA A 76 -11.55 7.21 -25.24
C ALA A 76 -10.73 6.26 -24.35
N PHE A 77 -10.24 6.78 -23.22
CA PHE A 77 -9.60 5.99 -22.19
C PHE A 77 -10.64 5.56 -21.16
N ILE A 78 -11.00 4.28 -21.18
CA ILE A 78 -12.01 3.71 -20.29
C ILE A 78 -11.41 3.50 -18.90
N LYS A 79 -12.04 4.11 -17.90
CA LYS A 79 -11.64 4.05 -16.50
C LYS A 79 -12.57 3.12 -15.70
N GLY A 80 -13.87 3.12 -16.01
CA GLY A 80 -14.86 2.28 -15.36
C GLY A 80 -15.95 1.79 -16.32
N VAL A 81 -16.49 0.61 -16.04
CA VAL A 81 -17.54 -0.05 -16.85
C VAL A 81 -18.61 -0.62 -15.94
N GLY A 82 -19.82 -0.05 -15.99
CA GLY A 82 -20.95 -0.49 -15.17
C GLY A 82 -20.66 -0.41 -13.66
N GLY A 83 -19.91 0.61 -13.23
CA GLY A 83 -19.46 0.79 -11.84
C GLY A 83 -18.27 -0.08 -11.42
N ASN A 84 -17.74 -0.94 -12.30
CA ASN A 84 -16.51 -1.70 -12.04
C ASN A 84 -15.30 -0.86 -12.45
N TYR A 85 -14.32 -0.76 -11.55
CA TYR A 85 -13.04 -0.09 -11.77
C TYR A 85 -11.90 -1.08 -11.54
N PRO A 86 -10.73 -0.86 -12.14
CA PRO A 86 -9.58 -1.71 -11.90
C PRO A 86 -9.20 -1.71 -10.42
N LYS A 87 -8.54 -2.77 -9.96
CA LYS A 87 -7.96 -2.90 -8.63
C LYS A 87 -7.12 -1.68 -8.31
N GLU A 88 -7.29 -1.14 -7.10
CA GLU A 88 -6.55 0.04 -6.61
C GLU A 88 -6.71 1.28 -7.53
N TYR A 89 -7.82 1.37 -8.27
CA TYR A 89 -8.12 2.54 -9.10
C TYR A 89 -8.13 3.83 -8.30
N GLY A 90 -7.47 4.87 -8.83
CA GLY A 90 -7.29 6.15 -8.16
C GLY A 90 -6.15 6.18 -7.14
N ILE A 91 -5.56 5.02 -6.81
CA ILE A 91 -4.40 4.89 -5.92
C ILE A 91 -3.12 4.68 -6.73
N THR A 92 -3.17 3.81 -7.74
CA THR A 92 -2.04 3.50 -8.64
C THR A 92 -2.49 3.40 -10.10
N PHE A 93 -1.52 3.44 -11.02
CA PHE A 93 -1.72 3.21 -12.46
C PHE A 93 -1.33 1.79 -12.90
N ASN A 94 -1.05 0.91 -11.93
CA ASN A 94 -0.58 -0.46 -12.20
C ASN A 94 -1.66 -1.39 -12.78
N TYR A 95 -2.93 -1.03 -12.65
CA TYR A 95 -4.06 -1.80 -13.16
C TYR A 95 -4.91 -0.97 -14.11
N TRP A 96 -5.36 -1.56 -15.21
CA TRP A 96 -6.19 -0.90 -16.21
C TRP A 96 -7.11 -1.89 -16.93
N TRP A 97 -8.12 -1.37 -17.62
CA TRP A 97 -8.95 -2.16 -18.53
C TRP A 97 -8.26 -2.34 -19.88
N GLY A 98 -7.84 -3.56 -20.19
CA GLY A 98 -7.49 -3.95 -21.55
C GLY A 98 -8.76 -4.22 -22.36
N LEU A 99 -8.86 -3.60 -23.54
CA LEU A 99 -9.99 -3.80 -24.45
C LEU A 99 -9.72 -4.99 -25.37
N TYR A 100 -10.65 -5.93 -25.46
CA TYR A 100 -10.59 -7.08 -26.35
C TYR A 100 -11.86 -7.17 -27.19
N VAL A 101 -11.70 -7.59 -28.44
CA VAL A 101 -12.79 -7.85 -29.37
C VAL A 101 -12.66 -9.29 -29.83
N ASN A 102 -13.69 -10.11 -29.61
CA ASN A 102 -13.69 -11.52 -29.98
C ASN A 102 -12.45 -12.27 -29.45
N ASN A 103 -12.07 -12.01 -28.19
CA ASN A 103 -10.91 -12.58 -27.50
C ASN A 103 -9.53 -12.14 -28.04
N GLU A 104 -9.47 -11.16 -28.96
CA GLU A 104 -8.22 -10.53 -29.43
C GLU A 104 -8.06 -9.13 -28.83
N MET A 105 -6.85 -8.80 -28.35
CA MET A 105 -6.59 -7.47 -27.78
C MET A 105 -6.74 -6.39 -28.85
N SER A 106 -7.58 -5.39 -28.59
CA SER A 106 -7.76 -4.26 -29.46
C SER A 106 -6.58 -3.30 -29.37
N MET A 107 -6.10 -2.84 -30.52
CA MET A 107 -5.09 -1.78 -30.63
C MET A 107 -5.72 -0.40 -30.89
N THR A 108 -7.05 -0.33 -30.95
CA THR A 108 -7.84 0.89 -31.18
C THR A 108 -8.89 1.06 -30.10
N GLY A 109 -9.37 2.29 -29.90
CA GLY A 109 -10.48 2.57 -28.98
C GLY A 109 -11.83 2.07 -29.49
N LEU A 110 -12.82 2.03 -28.59
CA LEU A 110 -14.21 1.66 -28.90
C LEU A 110 -14.82 2.53 -30.02
N ASP A 111 -14.41 3.79 -30.10
CA ASP A 111 -14.84 4.75 -31.12
C ASP A 111 -14.43 4.36 -32.55
N GLN A 112 -13.47 3.43 -32.70
CA GLN A 112 -12.92 3.01 -33.98
C GLN A 112 -13.24 1.55 -34.35
N ILE A 113 -13.85 0.79 -33.42
CA ILE A 113 -14.23 -0.60 -33.67
C ILE A 113 -15.52 -0.60 -34.50
N THR A 114 -15.51 -1.39 -35.58
CA THR A 114 -16.70 -1.61 -36.41
C THR A 114 -17.50 -2.78 -35.85
N TYR A 115 -18.81 -2.64 -35.80
CA TYR A 115 -19.72 -3.69 -35.37
C TYR A 115 -19.65 -4.92 -36.29
N GLU A 116 -19.66 -6.10 -35.68
CA GLU A 116 -19.79 -7.41 -36.35
C GLU A 116 -20.89 -8.22 -35.62
N GLU A 117 -21.65 -9.02 -36.38
CA GLU A 117 -22.69 -9.90 -35.81
C GLU A 117 -22.07 -10.87 -34.79
N ASP A 118 -22.76 -11.08 -33.67
CA ASP A 118 -22.33 -11.92 -32.54
C ASP A 118 -20.97 -11.52 -31.92
N MET A 119 -20.53 -10.27 -32.10
CA MET A 119 -19.26 -9.83 -31.50
C MET A 119 -19.31 -9.85 -29.97
N VAL A 120 -18.13 -10.01 -29.37
CA VAL A 120 -17.93 -9.88 -27.92
C VAL A 120 -16.92 -8.77 -27.66
N ILE A 121 -17.33 -7.76 -26.90
CA ILE A 121 -16.45 -6.73 -26.35
C ILE A 121 -16.13 -7.11 -24.91
N GLU A 122 -14.85 -7.18 -24.57
CA GLU A 122 -14.42 -7.50 -23.21
C GLU A 122 -13.48 -6.42 -22.68
N PHE A 123 -13.76 -5.96 -21.46
CA PHE A 123 -12.83 -5.18 -20.65
C PHE A 123 -12.18 -6.13 -19.66
N ARG A 124 -10.89 -6.43 -19.87
CA ARG A 124 -10.13 -7.35 -19.02
C ARG A 124 -9.15 -6.57 -18.19
N GLU A 125 -9.28 -6.66 -16.88
CA GLU A 125 -8.30 -6.08 -15.96
C GLU A 125 -6.91 -6.62 -16.29
N SER A 126 -5.94 -5.71 -16.41
CA SER A 126 -4.59 -6.00 -16.87
C SER A 126 -3.59 -5.24 -16.01
N THR A 127 -2.36 -5.76 -15.91
CA THR A 127 -1.29 -5.16 -15.11
C THR A 127 0.09 -5.37 -15.76
N MET A 128 1.01 -4.44 -15.50
CA MET A 128 2.43 -4.56 -15.86
C MET A 128 3.27 -5.07 -14.68
N LEU A 129 2.64 -5.31 -13.52
CA LEU A 129 3.33 -5.86 -12.36
C LEU A 129 3.91 -7.23 -12.68
N SER A 130 5.11 -7.48 -12.15
CA SER A 130 5.75 -8.78 -12.29
C SER A 130 4.99 -9.86 -11.52
N ALA A 131 5.25 -11.13 -11.83
CA ALA A 131 4.69 -12.24 -11.04
C ALA A 131 5.07 -12.13 -9.55
N PHE A 132 6.30 -11.70 -9.27
CA PHE A 132 6.76 -11.41 -7.91
C PHE A 132 5.89 -10.35 -7.22
N ASP A 133 5.63 -9.24 -7.91
CA ASP A 133 4.85 -8.13 -7.37
C ASP A 133 3.42 -8.50 -7.06
N LEU A 134 2.82 -9.36 -7.90
CA LEU A 134 1.47 -9.88 -7.71
C LEU A 134 1.42 -10.86 -6.53
N GLU A 135 2.40 -11.74 -6.39
CA GLU A 135 2.52 -12.64 -5.24
C GLU A 135 2.67 -11.87 -3.92
N MET A 136 3.55 -10.86 -3.91
CA MET A 136 3.74 -9.98 -2.76
C MET A 136 2.45 -9.21 -2.41
N ASN A 137 1.78 -8.63 -3.40
CA ASN A 137 0.51 -7.92 -3.17
C ASN A 137 -0.56 -8.86 -2.60
N ALA A 138 -0.67 -10.08 -3.13
CA ALA A 138 -1.61 -11.08 -2.63
C ALA A 138 -1.32 -11.48 -1.17
N TYR A 139 -0.04 -11.57 -0.78
CA TYR A 139 0.33 -11.78 0.62
C TYR A 139 -0.11 -10.60 1.51
N ILE A 140 0.13 -9.36 1.08
CA ILE A 140 -0.29 -8.16 1.84
C ILE A 140 -1.81 -8.18 2.05
N ASP A 141 -2.59 -8.43 1.00
CA ASP A 141 -4.05 -8.51 1.07
C ASP A 141 -4.49 -9.60 2.05
N THR A 142 -3.92 -10.80 1.92
CA THR A 142 -4.21 -11.95 2.80
C THR A 142 -3.87 -11.64 4.26
N PHE A 143 -2.77 -10.94 4.52
CA PHE A 143 -2.36 -10.53 5.86
C PHE A 143 -3.36 -9.55 6.46
N LEU A 144 -3.76 -8.53 5.70
CA LEU A 144 -4.74 -7.53 6.15
C LEU A 144 -6.07 -8.18 6.53
N GLU A 145 -6.53 -9.14 5.72
CA GLU A 145 -7.79 -9.87 5.92
C GLU A 145 -7.75 -10.83 7.12
N ASN A 146 -6.65 -11.58 7.28
CA ASN A 146 -6.65 -12.77 8.15
C ASN A 146 -5.78 -12.64 9.40
N LEU A 147 -4.81 -11.72 9.42
CA LEU A 147 -3.79 -11.68 10.47
C LEU A 147 -3.79 -10.37 11.28
N THR A 148 -4.43 -9.30 10.80
CA THR A 148 -4.42 -8.00 11.51
C THR A 148 -4.78 -8.12 13.00
N ASP A 149 -5.84 -8.87 13.33
CA ASP A 149 -6.35 -9.01 14.70
C ASP A 149 -5.36 -9.73 15.65
N ASP A 150 -4.46 -10.55 15.11
CA ASP A 150 -3.42 -11.22 15.90
C ASP A 150 -2.33 -10.24 16.36
N TYR A 151 -2.15 -9.14 15.62
CA TYR A 151 -1.11 -8.15 15.87
C TYR A 151 -1.62 -6.85 16.49
N LEU A 152 -2.91 -6.53 16.33
CA LEU A 152 -3.52 -5.28 16.79
C LEU A 152 -4.81 -5.55 17.57
N ASN A 153 -4.69 -5.63 18.89
CA ASN A 153 -5.82 -5.83 19.80
C ASN A 153 -5.51 -5.27 21.20
N GLU A 154 -6.40 -5.50 22.17
CA GLU A 154 -6.26 -4.93 23.52
C GLU A 154 -5.03 -5.45 24.30
N THR A 155 -4.45 -6.58 23.87
CA THR A 155 -3.32 -7.23 24.54
C THR A 155 -2.02 -7.20 23.74
N VAL A 156 -2.10 -7.12 22.41
CA VAL A 156 -0.95 -7.16 21.50
C VAL A 156 -1.00 -5.94 20.58
N MET A 157 0.15 -5.28 20.43
CA MET A 157 0.35 -4.25 19.42
C MET A 157 1.75 -4.42 18.82
N SER A 158 1.80 -4.83 17.56
CA SER A 158 3.02 -4.80 16.74
C SER A 158 3.20 -3.41 16.15
N GLN A 159 4.29 -2.73 16.51
CA GLN A 159 4.60 -1.40 15.96
C GLN A 159 4.79 -1.42 14.44
N HIS A 160 5.34 -2.52 13.89
CA HIS A 160 5.60 -2.66 12.46
C HIS A 160 4.29 -2.79 11.69
N VAL A 161 3.38 -3.66 12.16
CA VAL A 161 2.07 -3.85 11.52
C VAL A 161 1.23 -2.59 11.62
N LEU A 162 1.17 -1.97 12.80
CA LEU A 162 0.39 -0.74 12.98
C LEU A 162 0.87 0.38 12.05
N ALA A 163 2.19 0.61 12.00
CA ALA A 163 2.78 1.64 11.15
C ALA A 163 2.55 1.33 9.66
N ALA A 164 2.74 0.07 9.23
CA ALA A 164 2.52 -0.34 7.84
C ALA A 164 1.07 -0.13 7.40
N ILE A 165 0.09 -0.54 8.20
CA ILE A 165 -1.33 -0.33 7.90
C ILE A 165 -1.67 1.17 7.88
N LYS A 166 -1.15 1.96 8.83
CA LYS A 166 -1.38 3.41 8.82
C LYS A 166 -0.79 4.08 7.57
N GLN A 167 0.38 3.64 7.10
CA GLN A 167 0.96 4.12 5.83
C GLN A 167 0.09 3.74 4.64
N LEU A 168 -0.40 2.50 4.54
CA LEU A 168 -1.34 2.10 3.49
C LEU A 168 -2.56 3.03 3.44
N GLY A 169 -3.19 3.31 4.58
CA GLY A 169 -4.33 4.22 4.65
C GLY A 169 -3.98 5.65 4.23
N PHE A 170 -2.80 6.14 4.60
CA PHE A 170 -2.33 7.47 4.16
C PHE A 170 -2.19 7.57 2.64
N TYR A 171 -1.73 6.50 1.98
CA TYR A 171 -1.61 6.43 0.52
C TYR A 171 -2.91 6.00 -0.18
N GLY A 172 -4.03 5.92 0.55
CA GLY A 172 -5.36 5.71 -0.02
C GLY A 172 -5.76 4.26 -0.22
N TYR A 173 -4.95 3.30 0.22
CA TYR A 173 -5.31 1.88 0.18
C TYR A 173 -6.40 1.57 1.21
N ASP A 174 -7.21 0.55 0.90
CA ASP A 174 -8.20 0.03 1.82
C ASP A 174 -7.52 -0.61 3.04
N ILE A 175 -7.93 -0.15 4.22
CA ILE A 175 -7.39 -0.61 5.50
C ILE A 175 -8.50 -0.86 6.52
N PRO A 176 -8.27 -1.71 7.53
CA PRO A 176 -9.16 -1.80 8.68
C PRO A 176 -9.24 -0.46 9.43
N ASP A 177 -10.38 -0.19 10.06
CA ASP A 177 -10.58 1.02 10.88
C ASP A 177 -9.74 0.95 12.16
N LEU A 178 -8.53 1.53 12.09
CA LEU A 178 -7.59 1.57 13.20
C LEU A 178 -8.11 2.35 14.42
N THR A 179 -9.08 3.25 14.24
CA THR A 179 -9.63 4.08 15.33
C THR A 179 -10.58 3.28 16.22
N ALA A 180 -11.23 2.25 15.66
CA ALA A 180 -12.14 1.34 16.36
C ALA A 180 -11.41 0.31 17.24
N ILE A 181 -10.12 0.07 17.01
CA ILE A 181 -9.33 -0.91 17.76
C ILE A 181 -9.05 -0.41 19.19
N THR A 182 -9.19 -1.31 20.16
CA THR A 182 -8.70 -1.09 21.54
C THR A 182 -7.27 -1.61 21.60
N TYR A 183 -6.33 -0.79 22.07
CA TYR A 183 -4.90 -1.13 22.14
C TYR A 183 -4.44 -1.29 23.59
N PRO A 184 -3.29 -1.94 23.83
CA PRO A 184 -2.69 -2.00 25.16
C PRO A 184 -2.33 -0.60 25.65
N THR A 185 -2.40 -0.39 26.96
CA THR A 185 -1.88 0.83 27.57
C THR A 185 -0.41 0.63 27.92
N PHE A 186 0.45 1.56 27.49
CA PHE A 186 1.86 1.56 27.82
C PHE A 186 2.12 2.62 28.90
N ASP A 187 3.03 2.33 29.84
CA ASP A 187 3.53 3.38 30.72
C ASP A 187 4.54 4.25 29.94
N ASP A 188 4.43 5.57 30.03
CA ASP A 188 5.35 6.47 29.29
C ASP A 188 6.69 6.64 30.04
N SER A 189 7.19 5.58 30.67
CA SER A 189 8.40 5.62 31.51
C SER A 189 9.69 5.24 30.78
N THR A 190 9.56 4.70 29.56
CA THR A 190 10.69 4.31 28.71
C THR A 190 10.52 4.88 27.30
N ILE A 191 11.63 5.06 26.58
CA ILE A 191 11.64 5.51 25.18
C ILE A 191 10.79 4.57 24.31
N GLY A 192 10.97 3.25 24.48
CA GLY A 192 10.24 2.24 23.72
C GLY A 192 8.73 2.24 23.99
N ASN A 193 8.30 2.46 25.23
CA ASN A 193 6.87 2.59 25.52
C ASN A 193 6.31 3.91 25.00
N ALA A 194 7.03 5.02 25.12
CA ALA A 194 6.60 6.30 24.55
C ALA A 194 6.47 6.22 23.02
N PHE A 195 7.37 5.52 22.34
CA PHE A 195 7.26 5.22 20.90
C PHE A 195 5.94 4.49 20.59
N LYS A 196 5.63 3.43 21.33
CA LYS A 196 4.39 2.66 21.15
C LYS A 196 3.14 3.50 21.45
N SER A 197 3.17 4.30 22.52
CA SER A 197 2.10 5.25 22.85
C SER A 197 1.88 6.26 21.72
N ALA A 198 2.95 6.78 21.12
CA ALA A 198 2.87 7.71 19.99
C ALA A 198 2.20 7.09 18.76
N LEU A 199 2.56 5.84 18.42
CA LEU A 199 1.92 5.12 17.31
C LEU A 199 0.43 4.89 17.56
N VAL A 200 0.04 4.50 18.77
CA VAL A 200 -1.38 4.34 19.13
C VAL A 200 -2.13 5.67 19.06
N MET A 201 -1.52 6.78 19.47
CA MET A 201 -2.13 8.10 19.32
C MET A 201 -2.42 8.41 17.85
N HIS A 202 -1.45 8.20 16.94
CA HIS A 202 -1.66 8.37 15.50
C HIS A 202 -2.71 7.43 14.90
N ALA A 203 -2.73 6.18 15.34
CA ALA A 203 -3.74 5.22 14.91
C ALA A 203 -5.17 5.63 15.31
N LYS A 204 -5.32 6.40 16.39
CA LYS A 204 -6.59 6.93 16.90
C LYS A 204 -6.85 8.39 16.52
N ASP A 205 -6.02 8.98 15.67
CA ASP A 205 -6.05 10.41 15.30
C ASP A 205 -6.04 11.34 16.53
N GLN A 206 -5.29 10.95 17.57
CA GLN A 206 -5.12 11.70 18.81
C GLN A 206 -3.84 12.52 18.77
N THR A 207 -3.94 13.77 19.24
CA THR A 207 -2.77 14.63 19.39
C THR A 207 -2.07 14.37 20.74
N PRO A 208 -0.73 14.18 20.75
CA PRO A 208 0.02 14.05 21.99
C PRO A 208 -0.13 15.27 22.90
N SER A 209 -0.23 15.03 24.22
CA SER A 209 -0.29 16.13 25.19
C SER A 209 1.08 16.82 25.35
N VAL A 210 1.09 18.09 25.71
CA VAL A 210 2.33 18.84 26.01
C VAL A 210 3.15 18.15 27.12
N SER A 211 2.48 17.57 28.12
CA SER A 211 3.16 16.85 29.21
C SER A 211 3.87 15.59 28.70
N PHE A 212 3.22 14.86 27.79
CA PHE A 212 3.80 13.68 27.16
C PHE A 212 5.04 14.06 26.33
N LEU A 213 4.91 15.10 25.48
CA LEU A 213 6.01 15.61 24.66
C LEU A 213 7.22 16.06 25.51
N ASN A 214 6.97 16.80 26.60
CA ASN A 214 8.04 17.21 27.52
C ASN A 214 8.71 16.01 28.22
N THR A 215 7.94 14.99 28.58
CA THR A 215 8.48 13.75 29.17
C THR A 215 9.37 13.04 28.17
N PHE A 216 8.90 12.89 26.93
CA PHE A 216 9.66 12.29 25.84
C PHE A 216 10.98 13.01 25.57
N LEU A 217 10.96 14.33 25.42
CA LEU A 217 12.19 15.12 25.20
C LEU A 217 13.20 14.99 26.36
N GLY A 218 12.72 14.70 27.58
CA GLY A 218 13.54 14.53 28.78
C GLY A 218 14.22 13.16 28.92
N PHE A 219 13.87 12.16 28.10
CA PHE A 219 14.49 10.83 28.20
C PHE A 219 16.01 10.89 28.02
N GLN A 220 16.69 10.11 28.85
CA GLN A 220 18.13 9.92 28.74
C GLN A 220 18.40 8.77 27.77
N VAL A 221 19.23 9.05 26.77
CA VAL A 221 19.72 8.04 25.83
C VAL A 221 20.99 7.46 26.43
N THR A 222 20.98 6.17 26.76
CA THR A 222 22.07 5.52 27.51
C THR A 222 22.88 4.55 26.67
N ASN A 223 22.36 4.12 25.53
CA ASN A 223 23.01 3.22 24.61
C ASN A 223 22.55 3.49 23.15
N PRO A 224 23.25 2.95 22.15
CA PRO A 224 22.90 3.19 20.74
C PRO A 224 21.52 2.67 20.30
N TYR A 225 21.01 1.57 20.88
CA TYR A 225 19.65 1.09 20.57
C TYR A 225 18.57 2.02 21.15
N ASP A 226 18.80 2.61 22.33
CA ASP A 226 17.95 3.68 22.85
C ASP A 226 17.95 4.89 21.90
N ALA A 227 19.11 5.23 21.34
CA ALA A 227 19.27 6.39 20.47
C ALA A 227 18.48 6.25 19.15
N VAL A 228 18.58 5.10 18.46
CA VAL A 228 17.79 4.85 17.24
C VAL A 228 16.30 4.79 17.54
N THR A 229 15.90 4.17 18.67
CA THR A 229 14.49 4.12 19.08
C THR A 229 13.97 5.51 19.42
N TYR A 230 14.78 6.34 20.07
CA TYR A 230 14.46 7.73 20.39
C TYR A 230 14.21 8.53 19.11
N LEU A 231 15.08 8.42 18.12
CA LEU A 231 14.95 9.16 16.86
C LEU A 231 13.74 8.68 16.04
N ASN A 232 13.48 7.37 15.96
CA ASN A 232 12.26 6.87 15.33
C ASN A 232 10.99 7.39 16.04
N ALA A 233 11.00 7.42 17.38
CA ALA A 233 9.89 8.00 18.15
C ALA A 233 9.78 9.52 17.97
N PHE A 234 10.91 10.20 17.79
CA PHE A 234 10.95 11.62 17.48
C PHE A 234 10.28 11.87 16.12
N ASP A 235 10.60 11.08 15.10
CA ASP A 235 9.99 11.17 13.77
C ASP A 235 8.47 10.91 13.82
N VAL A 236 7.98 9.97 14.64
CA VAL A 236 6.53 9.80 14.85
C VAL A 236 5.91 11.05 15.46
N LEU A 237 6.53 11.66 16.48
CA LEU A 237 5.93 12.74 17.27
C LEU A 237 6.06 14.12 16.65
N TYR A 238 7.18 14.37 15.97
CA TYR A 238 7.59 15.68 15.48
C TYR A 238 7.83 15.69 13.97
N LYS A 239 7.66 14.56 13.27
CA LYS A 239 7.93 14.43 11.84
C LYS A 239 9.36 14.91 11.56
N THR A 240 9.55 15.71 10.52
CA THR A 240 10.86 16.21 10.09
C THR A 240 11.31 17.51 10.80
N ILE A 241 10.58 17.97 11.82
CA ILE A 241 10.86 19.24 12.52
C ILE A 241 12.27 19.23 13.14
N GLU A 242 13.04 20.28 12.87
CA GLU A 242 14.36 20.49 13.47
C GLU A 242 14.26 20.75 14.99
N HIS A 243 15.12 20.11 15.77
CA HIS A 243 15.11 20.25 17.22
C HIS A 243 16.47 19.90 17.83
N GLU A 244 16.94 20.73 18.79
CA GLU A 244 18.25 20.57 19.43
C GLU A 244 18.44 19.18 20.05
N ARG A 245 17.36 18.59 20.56
CA ARG A 245 17.39 17.25 21.16
C ARG A 245 17.62 16.16 20.11
N ARG A 246 17.05 16.29 18.91
CA ARG A 246 17.29 15.38 17.79
C ARG A 246 18.76 15.45 17.40
N ASP A 247 19.29 16.65 17.20
CA ASP A 247 20.68 16.87 16.78
C ASP A 247 21.68 16.34 17.81
N ALA A 248 21.37 16.47 19.11
CA ALA A 248 22.17 15.90 20.19
C ALA A 248 22.20 14.37 20.17
N VAL A 249 21.07 13.71 19.87
CA VAL A 249 21.00 12.24 19.80
C VAL A 249 21.64 11.71 18.51
N VAL A 250 21.49 12.43 17.39
CA VAL A 250 22.23 12.12 16.15
C VAL A 250 23.74 12.24 16.38
N SER A 251 24.20 13.26 17.11
CA SER A 251 25.62 13.42 17.45
C SER A 251 26.14 12.29 18.35
N TYR A 252 25.30 11.77 19.26
CA TYR A 252 25.64 10.62 20.09
C TYR A 252 25.91 9.37 19.24
N LEU A 253 25.08 9.11 18.21
CA LEU A 253 25.25 7.97 17.30
C LEU A 253 26.56 8.00 16.50
N LEU A 254 27.17 9.18 16.31
CA LEU A 254 28.48 9.28 15.64
C LEU A 254 29.66 8.89 16.53
N THR A 255 29.50 8.98 17.85
CA THR A 255 30.59 8.78 18.80
C THR A 255 30.49 7.48 19.58
N GLU A 256 29.30 6.86 19.59
CA GLU A 256 28.99 5.68 20.37
C GLU A 256 28.44 4.57 19.45
N GLU A 257 29.15 3.45 19.39
CA GLU A 257 28.74 2.27 18.64
C GLU A 257 28.22 1.17 19.58
N PRO A 258 27.30 0.31 19.12
CA PRO A 258 26.87 -0.83 19.91
C PRO A 258 28.06 -1.75 20.19
N SER A 259 28.07 -2.41 21.35
CA SER A 259 29.13 -3.37 21.69
C SER A 259 29.25 -4.52 20.70
N PHE A 260 28.15 -4.82 20.01
CA PHE A 260 28.07 -5.76 18.90
C PHE A 260 27.31 -5.07 17.77
N MET A 261 28.03 -4.72 16.70
CA MET A 261 27.41 -4.19 15.48
C MET A 261 26.74 -5.35 14.73
N ASP A 262 25.47 -5.18 14.39
CA ASP A 262 24.69 -6.10 13.58
C ASP A 262 23.91 -5.36 12.49
N ALA A 263 23.39 -6.11 11.51
CA ALA A 263 22.68 -5.52 10.38
C ALA A 263 21.35 -4.89 10.80
N ASP A 264 20.74 -5.40 11.87
CA ASP A 264 19.50 -4.87 12.44
C ASP A 264 19.71 -3.45 12.97
N TYR A 265 20.77 -3.23 13.77
CA TYR A 265 21.15 -1.90 14.23
C TYR A 265 21.51 -0.99 13.05
N ALA A 266 22.28 -1.48 12.08
CA ALA A 266 22.64 -0.67 10.91
C ALA A 266 21.39 -0.17 10.16
N ALA A 267 20.40 -1.05 9.97
CA ALA A 267 19.13 -0.71 9.37
C ALA A 267 18.31 0.28 10.22
N MET A 268 18.21 0.05 11.53
CA MET A 268 17.52 0.96 12.47
C MET A 268 18.17 2.34 12.50
N ALA A 269 19.50 2.41 12.38
CA ALA A 269 20.23 3.67 12.28
C ALA A 269 19.91 4.41 10.98
N LEU A 270 19.78 3.70 9.84
CA LEU A 270 19.32 4.30 8.58
C LEU A 270 17.93 4.92 8.72
N THR A 271 16.95 4.21 9.32
CA THR A 271 15.61 4.78 9.53
C THR A 271 15.67 5.99 10.47
N ALA A 272 16.43 5.89 11.56
CA ALA A 272 16.53 6.90 12.60
C ALA A 272 17.13 8.24 12.12
N VAL A 273 18.01 8.21 11.13
CA VAL A 273 18.65 9.43 10.59
C VAL A 273 18.07 9.87 9.25
N SER A 274 17.02 9.20 8.77
CA SER A 274 16.52 9.44 7.41
C SER A 274 15.92 10.84 7.23
N SER A 275 15.31 11.40 8.28
CA SER A 275 14.79 12.78 8.30
C SER A 275 15.91 13.84 8.31
N VAL A 276 17.15 13.45 8.63
CA VAL A 276 18.35 14.30 8.65
C VAL A 276 19.42 13.85 7.66
N ARG A 277 19.05 13.05 6.65
CA ARG A 277 19.98 12.43 5.69
C ARG A 277 20.90 13.43 4.96
N GLU A 278 20.42 14.65 4.74
CA GLU A 278 21.17 15.73 4.06
C GLU A 278 22.09 16.52 5.02
N SER A 279 22.02 16.28 6.33
CA SER A 279 22.96 16.86 7.29
C SER A 279 24.31 16.15 7.21
N GLU A 280 25.39 16.85 7.55
CA GLU A 280 26.74 16.26 7.60
C GLU A 280 26.79 15.00 8.48
N ASN A 281 26.18 15.06 9.66
CA ASN A 281 26.13 13.92 10.58
C ASN A 281 25.28 12.77 10.05
N GLY A 282 24.09 13.07 9.50
CA GLY A 282 23.22 12.06 8.91
C GLY A 282 23.87 11.34 7.74
N THR A 283 24.49 12.08 6.82
CA THR A 283 25.23 11.50 5.68
C THR A 283 26.38 10.59 6.15
N GLN A 284 27.12 10.98 7.19
CA GLN A 284 28.21 10.15 7.73
C GLN A 284 27.69 8.83 8.29
N ILE A 285 26.62 8.86 9.09
CA ILE A 285 25.99 7.65 9.64
C ILE A 285 25.47 6.76 8.50
N ILE A 286 24.75 7.34 7.52
CA ILE A 286 24.20 6.60 6.39
C ILE A 286 25.30 5.86 5.62
N ASN A 287 26.38 6.55 5.27
CA ASN A 287 27.49 5.94 4.53
C ASN A 287 28.14 4.78 5.29
N ALA A 288 28.31 4.93 6.61
CA ALA A 288 28.87 3.87 7.45
C ALA A 288 27.94 2.64 7.51
N MET A 289 26.65 2.87 7.73
CA MET A 289 25.66 1.79 7.87
C MET A 289 25.38 1.09 6.53
N VAL A 290 25.31 1.82 5.41
CA VAL A 290 25.19 1.22 4.06
C VAL A 290 26.41 0.36 3.74
N THR A 291 27.62 0.81 4.11
CA THR A 291 28.84 -0.01 3.92
C THR A 291 28.74 -1.32 4.70
N TYR A 292 28.36 -1.25 5.99
CA TYR A 292 28.18 -2.45 6.81
C TYR A 292 27.11 -3.38 6.24
N ILE A 293 25.97 -2.83 5.83
CA ILE A 293 24.87 -3.60 5.23
C ILE A 293 25.36 -4.36 4.02
N LYS A 294 26.08 -3.70 3.10
CA LYS A 294 26.61 -4.35 1.89
C LYS A 294 27.54 -5.52 2.20
N ASP A 295 28.36 -5.40 3.25
CA ASP A 295 29.24 -6.49 3.69
C ASP A 295 28.48 -7.66 4.37
N SER A 296 27.25 -7.41 4.84
CA SER A 296 26.39 -8.40 5.49
C SER A 296 25.44 -9.14 4.52
N MET A 297 25.35 -8.73 3.25
CA MET A 297 24.41 -9.34 2.30
C MET A 297 24.90 -10.69 1.76
N SER A 298 23.95 -11.54 1.46
CA SER A 298 24.13 -12.77 0.71
C SER A 298 22.93 -12.98 -0.22
N LYS A 299 23.03 -13.92 -1.15
CA LYS A 299 21.88 -14.30 -2.01
C LYS A 299 20.70 -14.86 -1.22
N ASP A 300 20.95 -15.34 0.00
CA ASP A 300 19.93 -15.89 0.89
C ASP A 300 19.36 -14.79 1.81
N GLY A 301 19.76 -13.52 1.63
CA GLY A 301 19.34 -12.37 2.44
C GLY A 301 20.47 -11.82 3.31
N VAL A 302 20.11 -11.06 4.33
CA VAL A 302 21.06 -10.34 5.20
C VAL A 302 21.53 -11.23 6.34
N VAL A 303 22.84 -11.45 6.41
CA VAL A 303 23.50 -12.23 7.46
C VAL A 303 23.64 -11.39 8.72
N SER A 304 22.91 -11.79 9.77
CA SER A 304 23.02 -11.22 11.11
C SER A 304 23.15 -12.36 12.12
N TRP A 305 23.96 -12.18 13.16
CA TRP A 305 24.20 -13.21 14.18
C TRP A 305 24.63 -14.59 13.62
N GLY A 306 25.32 -14.56 12.46
CA GLY A 306 25.92 -15.74 11.81
C GLY A 306 25.07 -16.42 10.74
N ASN A 307 23.81 -16.02 10.53
CA ASN A 307 22.95 -16.60 9.49
C ASN A 307 22.13 -15.52 8.77
N ALA A 308 21.85 -15.76 7.49
CA ALA A 308 20.82 -15.00 6.78
C ALA A 308 19.45 -15.29 7.40
N ASN A 309 18.64 -14.26 7.60
CA ASN A 309 17.33 -14.41 8.23
C ASN A 309 16.31 -13.36 7.73
N ALA A 310 15.02 -13.65 7.89
CA ALA A 310 13.94 -12.79 7.41
C ALA A 310 13.89 -11.43 8.13
N SER A 311 13.99 -11.42 9.47
CA SER A 311 13.87 -10.18 10.26
C SER A 311 14.93 -9.14 9.91
N SER A 312 16.20 -9.54 9.79
CA SER A 312 17.28 -8.62 9.44
C SER A 312 17.20 -8.17 7.98
N THR A 313 16.77 -9.05 7.08
CA THR A 313 16.53 -8.69 5.67
C THR A 313 15.41 -7.66 5.56
N ALA A 314 14.30 -7.86 6.28
CA ALA A 314 13.19 -6.91 6.35
C ALA A 314 13.60 -5.57 6.95
N ALA A 315 14.38 -5.58 8.04
CA ALA A 315 14.90 -4.36 8.66
C ALA A 315 15.75 -3.56 7.65
N VAL A 316 16.68 -4.22 6.95
CA VAL A 316 17.52 -3.56 5.93
C VAL A 316 16.68 -2.97 4.80
N ILE A 317 15.68 -3.68 4.28
CA ILE A 317 14.75 -3.15 3.27
C ILE A 317 14.10 -1.85 3.78
N LEU A 318 13.56 -1.85 5.00
CA LEU A 318 12.96 -0.65 5.61
C LEU A 318 13.97 0.50 5.75
N GLY A 319 15.21 0.19 6.16
CA GLY A 319 16.29 1.17 6.27
C GLY A 319 16.66 1.82 4.93
N LEU A 320 16.80 1.01 3.88
CA LEU A 320 17.12 1.47 2.53
C LEU A 320 16.01 2.35 1.95
N LEU A 321 14.76 1.90 2.04
CA LEU A 321 13.60 2.70 1.61
C LEU A 321 13.50 4.01 2.38
N ALA A 322 13.83 4.02 3.68
CA ALA A 322 13.81 5.23 4.49
C ALA A 322 14.81 6.30 4.01
N ILE A 323 15.95 5.90 3.44
CA ILE A 323 16.96 6.82 2.89
C ILE A 323 16.82 7.05 1.37
N GLY A 324 15.83 6.43 0.74
CA GLY A 324 15.52 6.56 -0.69
C GLY A 324 16.32 5.65 -1.60
N GLU A 325 16.89 4.56 -1.08
CA GLU A 325 17.60 3.56 -1.86
C GLU A 325 16.67 2.39 -2.22
N ASP A 326 16.76 1.94 -3.48
CA ASP A 326 15.94 0.84 -3.99
C ASP A 326 16.53 -0.52 -3.59
N PRO A 327 15.85 -1.32 -2.74
CA PRO A 327 16.32 -2.63 -2.30
C PRO A 327 16.42 -3.66 -3.44
N ARG A 328 15.91 -3.34 -4.64
CA ARG A 328 15.99 -4.16 -5.85
C ARG A 328 17.07 -3.74 -6.83
N SER A 329 17.79 -2.65 -6.55
CA SER A 329 18.86 -2.18 -7.44
C SER A 329 20.08 -3.11 -7.43
N GLU A 330 20.90 -3.04 -8.48
CA GLU A 330 22.13 -3.85 -8.61
C GLU A 330 23.07 -3.74 -7.39
N ALA A 331 23.02 -2.62 -6.66
CA ALA A 331 23.82 -2.41 -5.44
C ALA A 331 23.40 -3.31 -4.26
N TYR A 332 22.19 -3.86 -4.32
CA TYR A 332 21.56 -4.73 -3.32
C TYR A 332 21.18 -6.10 -3.90
N THR A 333 21.88 -6.51 -4.96
CA THR A 333 21.73 -7.81 -5.61
C THR A 333 22.98 -8.66 -5.39
N VAL A 334 22.82 -9.89 -4.89
CA VAL A 334 23.91 -10.86 -4.72
C VAL A 334 23.58 -12.12 -5.50
N ASP A 335 24.49 -12.56 -6.37
CA ASP A 335 24.31 -13.71 -7.27
C ASP A 335 23.01 -13.68 -8.09
N GLY A 336 22.55 -12.48 -8.45
CA GLY A 336 21.33 -12.27 -9.23
C GLY A 336 20.02 -12.33 -8.43
N VAL A 337 20.09 -12.34 -7.09
CA VAL A 337 18.93 -12.26 -6.19
C VAL A 337 18.99 -10.92 -5.44
N ASP A 338 17.95 -10.11 -5.56
CA ASP A 338 17.82 -8.86 -4.81
C ASP A 338 17.24 -9.06 -3.39
N LEU A 339 17.24 -8.02 -2.55
CA LEU A 339 16.79 -8.15 -1.15
C LEU A 339 15.30 -8.48 -1.03
N MET A 340 14.45 -8.00 -1.95
CA MET A 340 13.02 -8.32 -1.94
C MET A 340 12.79 -9.78 -2.31
N GLU A 341 13.50 -10.28 -3.32
CA GLU A 341 13.50 -11.70 -3.68
C GLU A 341 14.04 -12.58 -2.55
N ALA A 342 15.14 -12.17 -1.93
CA ALA A 342 15.74 -12.90 -0.82
C ALA A 342 14.80 -12.96 0.40
N LEU A 343 14.07 -11.88 0.73
CA LEU A 343 13.09 -11.89 1.80
C LEU A 343 11.96 -12.89 1.52
N MET A 344 11.45 -12.93 0.29
CA MET A 344 10.35 -13.84 -0.09
C MET A 344 10.73 -15.31 -0.03
N LEU A 345 12.03 -15.67 -0.03
CA LEU A 345 12.49 -17.05 0.22
C LEU A 345 12.10 -17.59 1.62
N TYR A 346 11.78 -16.70 2.55
CA TYR A 346 11.39 -17.05 3.94
C TYR A 346 9.88 -17.11 4.14
N GLN A 347 9.08 -16.81 3.11
CA GLN A 347 7.63 -16.94 3.18
C GLN A 347 7.26 -18.41 3.43
N GLY A 348 6.39 -18.62 4.42
CA GLY A 348 5.79 -19.90 4.75
C GLY A 348 4.31 -19.93 4.43
N ASP A 349 3.56 -20.74 5.18
CA ASP A 349 2.14 -20.99 4.89
C ASP A 349 1.26 -19.79 5.29
N ALA A 350 1.57 -19.14 6.41
CA ALA A 350 0.80 -18.03 6.96
C ALA A 350 1.61 -16.72 7.10
N GLY A 351 2.92 -16.82 7.31
CA GLY A 351 3.79 -15.67 7.54
C GLY A 351 5.20 -15.90 7.03
N PHE A 352 6.18 -15.44 7.81
CA PHE A 352 7.60 -15.59 7.49
C PHE A 352 8.30 -16.39 8.57
N LYS A 353 9.17 -17.31 8.13
CA LYS A 353 10.10 -18.03 8.98
C LYS A 353 11.25 -17.14 9.41
N TYR A 354 11.91 -17.47 10.52
CA TYR A 354 13.15 -16.79 10.88
C TYR A 354 14.31 -17.23 9.98
N LEU A 355 14.60 -18.54 9.94
CA LEU A 355 15.54 -19.14 9.00
C LEU A 355 14.80 -19.92 7.91
N GLN A 356 15.36 -19.97 6.70
CA GLN A 356 14.76 -20.72 5.60
C GLN A 356 14.58 -22.20 5.91
N ALA A 357 15.49 -22.78 6.70
CA ALA A 357 15.45 -24.18 7.12
C ALA A 357 14.41 -24.47 8.22
N ASP A 358 13.78 -23.45 8.81
CA ASP A 358 12.78 -23.64 9.85
C ASP A 358 11.52 -24.30 9.27
N THR A 359 10.88 -25.13 10.09
CA THR A 359 9.64 -25.81 9.70
C THR A 359 8.42 -24.92 9.85
N ASN A 360 8.41 -24.06 10.87
CA ASN A 360 7.26 -23.24 11.24
C ASN A 360 7.57 -21.76 11.00
N ASP A 361 6.52 -21.01 10.72
CA ASP A 361 6.57 -19.56 10.59
C ASP A 361 6.83 -18.92 11.96
N ASP A 362 7.63 -17.86 11.96
CA ASP A 362 7.86 -17.02 13.13
C ASP A 362 6.90 -15.83 13.08
N LEU A 363 5.66 -16.12 13.49
CA LEU A 363 4.58 -15.15 13.54
C LEU A 363 4.87 -14.03 14.55
N ALA A 364 5.58 -14.31 15.64
CA ALA A 364 5.76 -13.31 16.70
C ALA A 364 6.77 -12.22 16.33
N PHE A 365 7.79 -12.53 15.52
CA PHE A 365 8.93 -11.63 15.32
C PHE A 365 9.26 -11.36 13.86
N SER A 366 9.53 -12.38 13.05
CA SER A 366 9.91 -12.21 11.64
C SER A 366 8.76 -11.71 10.77
N THR A 367 7.57 -12.31 10.94
CA THR A 367 6.37 -12.00 10.15
C THR A 367 5.95 -10.53 10.17
N PRO A 368 5.79 -9.86 11.34
CA PRO A 368 5.38 -8.46 11.36
C PRO A 368 6.41 -7.51 10.72
N GLN A 369 7.70 -7.85 10.77
CA GLN A 369 8.76 -7.06 10.15
C GLN A 369 8.77 -7.24 8.63
N ALA A 370 8.68 -8.48 8.16
CA ALA A 370 8.57 -8.78 6.74
C ALA A 370 7.34 -8.11 6.12
N PHE A 371 6.16 -8.22 6.77
CA PHE A 371 4.95 -7.53 6.32
C PHE A 371 5.17 -6.02 6.15
N ALA A 372 5.78 -5.36 7.14
CA ALA A 372 6.06 -3.93 7.04
C ALA A 372 7.03 -3.57 5.91
N ALA A 373 8.05 -4.41 5.67
CA ALA A 373 8.99 -4.21 4.56
C ALA A 373 8.30 -4.35 3.19
N LEU A 374 7.44 -5.36 3.02
CA LEU A 374 6.67 -5.55 1.78
C LEU A 374 5.70 -4.39 1.54
N VAL A 375 5.01 -3.92 2.58
CA VAL A 375 4.11 -2.76 2.49
C VAL A 375 4.87 -1.49 2.12
N ALA A 376 6.01 -1.21 2.78
CA ALA A 376 6.84 -0.06 2.47
C ALA A 376 7.31 -0.08 1.01
N TYR A 377 7.76 -1.25 0.53
CA TYR A 377 8.17 -1.43 -0.86
C TYR A 377 6.99 -1.25 -1.83
N LYS A 378 5.82 -1.86 -1.56
CA LYS A 378 4.60 -1.70 -2.37
C LYS A 378 4.28 -0.22 -2.56
N ILE A 379 4.25 0.54 -1.47
CA ILE A 379 3.93 1.97 -1.53
C ILE A 379 4.96 2.71 -2.40
N VAL A 380 6.26 2.50 -2.19
CA VAL A 380 7.29 3.17 -3.00
C VAL A 380 7.19 2.80 -4.49
N ARG A 381 6.98 1.52 -4.80
CA ARG A 381 6.78 1.01 -6.18
C ARG A 381 5.53 1.62 -6.83
N ASP A 382 4.46 1.80 -6.08
CA ASP A 382 3.17 2.23 -6.64
C ASP A 382 3.11 3.76 -6.82
N GLN A 383 3.95 4.52 -6.12
CA GLN A 383 4.00 6.00 -6.14
C GLN A 383 4.95 6.59 -7.21
N LEU A 384 5.45 5.78 -8.16
CA LEU A 384 6.48 6.14 -9.15
C LEU A 384 6.19 7.36 -10.06
N ALA A 385 5.02 7.99 -9.96
CA ALA A 385 4.72 9.25 -10.64
C ALA A 385 5.37 10.50 -9.97
N TYR A 386 5.89 10.41 -8.74
CA TYR A 386 6.34 11.59 -7.98
C TYR A 386 7.70 11.42 -7.26
N SER A 387 8.79 11.40 -8.02
CA SER A 387 10.18 11.82 -7.68
C SER A 387 10.88 11.43 -6.36
N THR A 388 10.26 10.71 -5.43
CA THR A 388 10.91 10.31 -4.16
C THR A 388 10.65 8.83 -3.90
N HIS A 389 11.68 8.00 -4.07
CA HIS A 389 11.69 6.59 -3.64
C HIS A 389 11.84 6.45 -2.12
N GLN A 390 11.49 7.48 -1.36
CA GLN A 390 11.78 7.59 0.06
C GLN A 390 10.50 7.33 0.85
N LEU A 391 10.54 6.33 1.72
CA LEU A 391 9.50 6.08 2.70
C LEU A 391 10.13 5.65 4.01
N ASN A 392 10.02 6.50 5.03
CA ASN A 392 10.31 6.11 6.40
C ASN A 392 9.00 5.64 7.05
N LEU A 393 8.94 4.35 7.40
CA LEU A 393 7.77 3.72 8.01
C LEU A 393 7.24 4.47 9.23
N TRP A 394 8.13 5.11 9.99
CA TRP A 394 7.83 5.80 11.25
C TRP A 394 7.35 7.24 11.08
N VAL A 395 7.55 7.85 9.91
CA VAL A 395 7.03 9.21 9.63
C VAL A 395 5.58 9.07 9.20
N ILE A 396 4.69 9.05 10.19
CA ILE A 396 3.24 8.93 10.00
C ILE A 396 2.63 10.32 9.89
N GLU A 397 1.83 10.54 8.84
CA GLU A 397 1.18 11.84 8.55
C GLU A 397 -0.11 12.09 9.31
#